data_AF-A0A8W8M1V9-F1
#
_entry.id   AF-A0A8W8M1V9-F1
#
_cell.length_a   1.000
_cell.length_b   1.000
_cell.length_c   1.000
_cell.angle_alpha   90.00
_cell.angle_beta   90.00
_cell.angle_gamma   90.00
#
_symmetry.space_group_name_H-M   'P 1'
#
loop_
_entity.id
_entity.type
_entity.pdbx_description
1 polymer ?
#
loop_
_entity_poly.entity_id
_entity_poly.type
_entity_poly.pdbx_seq_one_letter_code
_entity_poly.pdbx_strand_id
1 'polypeptide(L)'
;TTVELAPYVHYMSSEYFVEPDRFLPERWLRDGSALNIHPYLLTPFGHGPRMCAGRRFAEQELYVLLSKMLKNFRLEYSGDLDMKFQVLMVPDRPTSFTFKDRL
;
A
#
# COMPACT_ATOMS: atom_id res chain seq x y z
N THR A 1 27.49 3.48 -13.94
CA THR A 1 26.94 3.93 -12.64
C THR A 1 25.54 3.37 -12.49
N THR A 2 25.25 2.76 -11.35
CA THR A 2 23.90 2.28 -11.01
C THR A 2 23.21 3.33 -10.14
N VAL A 3 21.94 3.63 -10.43
CA VAL A 3 21.11 4.53 -9.62
C VAL A 3 19.89 3.75 -9.18
N GLU A 4 19.62 3.77 -7.87
CA GLU A 4 18.51 3.04 -7.27
C GLU A 4 17.60 4.01 -6.53
N LEU A 5 16.30 3.78 -6.65
CA LEU A 5 15.30 4.39 -5.79
C LEU A 5 14.99 3.41 -4.67
N ALA A 6 14.90 3.91 -3.44
CA ALA A 6 14.48 3.13 -2.27
C ALA A 6 13.04 3.53 -1.87
N PRO A 7 11.98 2.94 -2.48
CA PRO A 7 10.57 3.19 -2.19
C PRO A 7 10.25 3.37 -0.72
N TYR A 8 10.65 2.39 0.08
CA TYR A 8 10.32 2.35 1.51
C TYR A 8 10.79 3.60 2.27
N VAL A 9 11.99 4.10 1.98
CA VAL A 9 12.58 5.24 2.69
C VAL A 9 11.76 6.50 2.48
N HIS A 10 11.41 6.82 1.23
CA HIS A 10 10.66 8.04 0.95
C HIS A 10 9.17 7.91 1.27
N TYR A 11 8.59 6.70 1.20
CA TYR A 11 7.21 6.46 1.64
C TYR A 11 7.02 6.70 3.15
N MET A 12 8.07 6.41 3.93
CA MET A 12 8.06 6.56 5.39
C MET A 12 8.64 7.91 5.87
N SER A 13 8.99 8.82 4.96
CA SER A 13 9.62 10.10 5.31
C SER A 13 8.57 11.15 5.71
N SER A 14 8.72 11.71 6.91
CA SER A 14 7.92 12.83 7.38
C SER A 14 8.20 14.15 6.65
N GLU A 15 9.26 14.20 5.82
CA GLU A 15 9.51 15.31 4.90
C GLU A 15 8.45 15.37 3.80
N TYR A 16 7.96 14.22 3.34
CA TYR A 16 7.06 14.11 2.21
C TYR A 16 5.62 13.74 2.60
N PHE A 17 5.45 13.02 3.71
CA PHE A 17 4.17 12.50 4.15
C PHE A 17 3.90 12.91 5.60
N VAL A 18 2.82 13.66 5.84
CA VAL A 18 2.32 13.95 7.21
C VAL A 18 1.88 12.65 7.86
N GLU A 19 2.36 12.31 9.06
CA GLU A 19 2.05 11.03 9.74
C GLU A 19 2.28 9.81 8.82
N PRO A 20 3.52 9.57 8.37
CA PRO A 20 3.84 8.55 7.37
C PRO A 20 3.60 7.11 7.88
N ASP A 21 3.66 6.93 9.19
CA ASP A 21 3.46 5.68 9.91
C ASP A 21 1.98 5.32 10.09
N ARG A 22 1.05 6.24 9.81
CA ARG A 22 -0.39 6.01 9.95
C ARG A 22 -1.05 5.65 8.62
N PHE A 23 -1.90 4.64 8.66
CA PHE A 23 -2.78 4.30 7.55
C PHE A 23 -3.90 5.35 7.42
N LEU A 24 -3.72 6.28 6.48
CA LEU A 24 -4.63 7.40 6.23
C LEU A 24 -5.08 7.41 4.75
N PRO A 25 -6.10 6.63 4.35
CA PRO A 25 -6.63 6.63 2.99
C PRO A 25 -7.11 8.01 2.51
N GLU A 26 -7.63 8.82 3.44
CA GLU A 26 -8.17 10.16 3.21
C GLU A 26 -7.12 11.11 2.62
N ARG A 27 -5.83 10.81 2.85
CA ARG A 27 -4.69 11.51 2.24
C ARG A 27 -4.85 11.66 0.73
N TRP A 28 -5.41 10.65 0.07
CA TRP A 28 -5.50 10.53 -1.38
C TRP A 28 -6.82 11.03 -1.98
N LEU A 29 -7.73 11.57 -1.16
CA LEU A 29 -8.96 12.18 -1.62
C LEU A 29 -8.69 13.56 -2.25
N ARG A 30 -9.68 14.12 -2.95
CA ARG A 30 -9.53 15.36 -3.72
C ARG A 30 -9.16 16.58 -2.86
N ASP A 31 -9.49 16.55 -1.58
CA ASP A 31 -9.22 17.56 -0.56
C ASP A 31 -8.13 17.10 0.43
N GLY A 32 -7.50 15.95 0.17
CA GLY A 32 -6.45 15.38 1.00
C GLY A 32 -5.08 16.03 0.81
N SER A 33 -4.17 15.72 1.73
CA SER A 33 -2.80 16.28 1.72
C SER A 33 -1.91 15.79 0.58
N ALA A 34 -2.32 14.74 -0.15
CA ALA A 34 -1.57 14.22 -1.30
C ALA A 34 -1.41 15.21 -2.46
N LEU A 35 -2.25 16.25 -2.55
CA LEU A 35 -2.14 17.27 -3.61
C LEU A 35 -0.78 17.98 -3.61
N ASN A 36 -0.12 18.06 -2.45
CA ASN A 36 1.18 18.70 -2.29
C ASN A 36 2.36 17.73 -2.49
N ILE A 37 2.08 16.45 -2.73
CA ILE A 37 3.10 15.39 -2.84
C ILE A 37 3.52 15.28 -4.30
N HIS A 38 4.84 15.29 -4.54
CA HIS A 38 5.38 15.16 -5.89
C HIS A 38 4.93 13.81 -6.52
N PRO A 39 4.42 13.79 -7.77
CA PRO A 39 3.84 12.57 -8.37
C PRO A 39 4.78 11.35 -8.45
N TYR A 40 6.09 11.58 -8.50
CA TYR A 40 7.11 10.51 -8.51
C TYR A 40 7.52 9.99 -7.12
N LEU A 41 7.03 10.58 -6.03
CA LEU A 41 7.27 10.08 -4.67
C LEU A 41 6.42 8.85 -4.34
N LEU A 42 5.46 8.45 -5.18
CA LEU A 42 4.70 7.22 -5.00
C LEU A 42 4.63 6.46 -6.33
N THR A 43 5.54 5.52 -6.53
CA THR A 43 5.63 4.73 -7.77
C THR A 43 5.71 3.22 -7.49
N PRO A 44 4.72 2.61 -6.80
CA PRO A 44 4.75 1.20 -6.41
C PRO A 44 4.77 0.23 -7.60
N PHE A 45 4.31 0.68 -8.77
CA PHE A 45 4.36 -0.06 -10.03
C PHE A 45 5.44 0.44 -10.98
N GLY A 46 6.37 1.29 -10.51
CA GLY A 46 7.32 2.01 -11.34
C GLY A 46 6.67 3.07 -12.23
N HIS A 47 7.46 3.62 -13.15
CA HIS A 47 7.04 4.65 -14.10
C HIS A 47 7.72 4.43 -15.47
N GLY A 48 7.13 5.00 -16.52
CA GLY A 48 7.68 4.96 -17.88
C GLY A 48 7.48 3.63 -18.61
N PRO A 49 8.19 3.40 -19.73
CA PRO A 49 7.97 2.25 -20.61
C PRO A 49 8.22 0.88 -19.98
N ARG A 50 8.94 0.84 -18.85
CA ARG A 50 9.29 -0.38 -18.10
C ARG A 50 8.55 -0.48 -16.76
N MET A 51 7.47 0.28 -16.59
CA MET A 51 6.58 0.10 -15.44
C MET A 51 5.98 -1.32 -15.42
N CYS A 52 5.47 -1.74 -14.26
CA CYS A 52 4.89 -3.06 -14.07
C CYS A 52 3.80 -3.33 -15.13
N ALA A 53 4.06 -4.30 -16.00
CA ALA A 53 3.12 -4.72 -17.05
C ALA A 53 1.79 -5.23 -16.46
N GLY A 54 1.82 -5.78 -15.25
CA GLY A 54 0.66 -6.29 -14.53
C GLY A 54 -0.14 -5.23 -13.76
N ARG A 55 0.25 -3.94 -13.78
CA ARG A 55 -0.39 -2.91 -12.93
C ARG A 55 -1.91 -2.92 -13.02
N ARG A 56 -2.47 -2.91 -14.23
CA ARG A 56 -3.92 -2.84 -14.42
C ARG A 56 -4.62 -4.09 -13.93
N PHE A 57 -4.01 -5.26 -14.14
CA PHE A 57 -4.53 -6.52 -13.64
C PHE A 57 -4.52 -6.54 -12.10
N ALA A 58 -3.39 -6.18 -11.48
CA ALA A 58 -3.24 -6.13 -10.03
C ALA A 58 -4.20 -5.12 -9.37
N GLU A 59 -4.37 -3.92 -9.94
CA GLU A 59 -5.34 -2.93 -9.47
C GLU A 59 -6.77 -3.50 -9.49
N GLN A 60 -7.18 -4.13 -10.60
CA GLN A 60 -8.52 -4.72 -10.72
C GLN A 60 -8.74 -5.89 -9.76
N GLU A 61 -7.75 -6.78 -9.64
CA GLU A 61 -7.80 -7.91 -8.70
C GLU A 61 -7.98 -7.41 -7.25
N LEU A 62 -7.17 -6.42 -6.84
CA LEU A 62 -7.27 -5.80 -5.52
C LEU A 62 -8.65 -5.16 -5.29
N TYR A 63 -9.17 -4.40 -6.26
CA TYR A 63 -10.48 -3.77 -6.12
C TYR A 63 -11.61 -4.79 -6.00
N VAL A 64 -11.62 -5.84 -6.81
CA VAL A 64 -12.64 -6.88 -6.77
C VAL A 64 -12.56 -7.68 -5.47
N LEU A 65 -11.35 -8.07 -5.06
CA LEU A 65 -11.10 -8.81 -3.83
C LEU A 65 -11.57 -8.00 -2.61
N LEU A 66 -11.08 -6.77 -2.45
CA LEU A 66 -11.44 -5.90 -1.33
C LEU A 66 -12.94 -5.60 -1.30
N SER A 67 -13.57 -5.32 -2.46
CA SER A 67 -15.00 -5.06 -2.52
C SER A 67 -15.82 -6.26 -2.06
N LYS A 68 -15.46 -7.48 -2.48
CA LYS A 68 -16.14 -8.70 -2.04
C LYS A 68 -15.89 -9.00 -0.57
N MET A 69 -14.65 -8.85 -0.10
CA MET A 69 -14.30 -9.09 1.30
C MET A 69 -15.04 -8.13 2.23
N LEU A 70 -14.98 -6.82 1.97
CA LEU A 70 -15.60 -5.80 2.82
C LEU A 70 -17.13 -5.85 2.77
N LYS A 71 -17.73 -6.31 1.67
CA LYS A 71 -19.18 -6.47 1.55
C LYS A 71 -19.71 -7.64 2.38
N ASN A 72 -18.99 -8.76 2.42
CA ASN A 72 -19.47 -10.00 3.06
C ASN A 72 -18.90 -10.22 4.46
N PHE A 73 -17.76 -9.61 4.80
CA PHE A 73 -17.07 -9.87 6.05
C PHE A 73 -16.62 -8.60 6.76
N ARG A 74 -16.60 -8.67 8.10
CA ARG A 74 -15.80 -7.81 8.97
C ARG A 74 -14.49 -8.55 9.27
N LEU A 75 -13.38 -7.94 8.86
CA LEU A 75 -12.04 -8.46 9.11
C LEU A 75 -11.51 -7.94 10.44
N GLU A 76 -10.95 -8.84 11.24
CA GLU A 76 -10.27 -8.52 12.48
C GLU A 76 -8.86 -9.11 12.45
N TYR A 77 -7.89 -8.34 12.93
CA TYR A 77 -6.51 -8.75 13.10
C TYR A 77 -6.05 -8.35 14.50
N SER A 78 -5.45 -9.29 15.23
CA SER A 78 -4.91 -9.08 16.56
C SER A 78 -3.48 -9.62 16.57
N GLY A 79 -2.51 -8.72 16.59
CA GLY A 79 -1.10 -9.07 16.61
C GLY A 79 -0.23 -7.90 16.20
N ASP A 80 1.04 -7.98 16.57
CA ASP A 80 2.06 -7.07 16.03
C ASP A 80 2.51 -7.59 14.67
N LEU A 81 2.72 -6.66 13.74
CA LEU A 81 3.18 -6.94 12.39
C LEU A 81 4.36 -6.03 12.09
N ASP A 82 5.45 -6.61 11.62
CA ASP A 82 6.55 -5.86 11.04
C ASP A 82 6.80 -6.34 9.60
N MET A 83 7.57 -5.57 8.84
CA MET A 83 7.90 -5.85 7.45
C MET A 83 9.37 -6.21 7.32
N LYS A 84 9.66 -7.28 6.57
CA LYS A 84 11.03 -7.65 6.20
C LYS A 84 11.17 -7.67 4.68
N PHE A 85 12.41 -7.46 4.22
CA PHE A 85 12.75 -7.59 2.82
C PHE A 85 13.12 -9.03 2.50
N GLN A 86 12.32 -9.70 1.67
CA GLN A 86 12.58 -11.03 1.12
C GLN A 86 12.24 -11.02 -0.37
N VAL A 87 13.14 -10.45 -1.17
CA VAL A 87 12.92 -10.06 -2.59
C VAL A 87 11.90 -8.94 -2.75
N LEU A 88 10.78 -9.02 -2.05
CA LEU A 88 9.77 -7.98 -1.87
C LEU A 88 9.62 -7.67 -0.37
N MET A 89 8.98 -6.55 -0.07
CA MET A 89 8.53 -6.26 1.29
C MET A 89 7.39 -7.22 1.65
N VAL A 90 7.59 -8.04 2.68
CA VAL A 90 6.62 -9.03 3.15
C VAL A 90 6.47 -8.93 4.68
N PRO A 91 5.35 -9.41 5.24
CA PRO A 91 5.23 -9.67 6.67
C PRO A 91 6.41 -10.46 7.22
N ASP A 92 6.90 -10.07 8.38
CA ASP A 92 7.97 -10.78 9.06
C ASP A 92 7.53 -12.14 9.61
N ARG A 93 6.22 -12.31 9.85
CA ARG A 93 5.56 -13.49 10.42
C ARG A 93 4.22 -13.80 9.70
N PRO A 94 3.68 -15.03 9.85
CA PRO A 94 2.36 -15.37 9.31
C PRO A 94 1.26 -14.47 9.86
N THR A 95 0.37 -13.98 8.99
CA THR A 95 -0.76 -13.13 9.36
C THR A 95 -2.05 -13.95 9.43
N SER A 96 -2.61 -14.11 10.63
CA SER A 96 -3.89 -14.80 10.83
C SER A 96 -5.01 -13.77 11.00
N PHE A 97 -5.90 -13.69 10.03
CA PHE A 97 -7.07 -12.81 10.06
C PHE A 97 -8.32 -13.59 10.47
N THR A 98 -9.17 -12.96 11.28
CA THR A 98 -10.50 -13.48 11.59
C THR A 98 -11.53 -12.84 10.67
N PHE A 99 -12.33 -13.66 10.00
CA PHE A 99 -13.43 -13.23 9.15
C PHE A 99 -14.74 -13.47 9.89
N LYS A 100 -15.50 -12.41 10.14
CA LYS A 100 -16.86 -12.49 10.69
C LYS A 100 -17.84 -12.09 9.61
N ASP A 101 -18.93 -12.84 9.42
CA ASP A 101 -19.96 -12.47 8.46
C ASP A 101 -20.53 -11.09 8.77
N ARG A 102 -20.73 -10.29 7.71
CA ARG A 102 -21.35 -8.97 7.77
C ARG A 102 -22.86 -9.16 7.57
N LEU A 103 -23.61 -9.13 8.67
CA LEU A 103 -25.08 -9.15 8.68
C LEU A 103 -25.66 -7.95 7.90
#